data_AF-A0A8X8IEN5-F1
#
_entry.id   AF-A0A8X8IEN5-F1
#
_cell.length_a   1.000
_cell.length_b   1.000
_cell.length_c   1.000
_cell.angle_alpha   90.00
_cell.angle_beta   90.00
_cell.angle_gamma   90.00
#
_symmetry.space_group_name_H-M   'P 1'
#
loop_
_entity.id
_entity.type
_entity.pdbx_description
1 polymer ?
#
loop_
_entity_poly.entity_id
_entity_poly.type
_entity_poly.pdbx_seq_one_letter_code
_entity_poly.pdbx_strand_id
1 'polypeptide(L)'
;MTEMETMAWFHACSVEDVPSNGGVCVKYGEEQIALYHFTRRNEWYATQNECPHRRQMALSRGMIGSQNDVPKVACPFHKKTFSLVTGECLNDDECSIRTYPVKIEGGHVFIGVEGIV
;
A
#
# COMPACT_ATOMS: atom_id res chain seq x y z
N MET A 1 21.35 21.73 -7.19
CA MET A 1 21.79 20.31 -7.19
C MET A 1 20.50 19.51 -7.14
N THR A 2 19.97 19.10 -8.29
CA THR A 2 18.75 18.30 -8.36
C THR A 2 19.15 16.84 -8.13
N GLU A 3 18.90 16.31 -6.94
CA GLU A 3 18.85 14.87 -6.73
C GLU A 3 17.90 14.29 -7.76
N MET A 4 18.41 13.40 -8.61
CA MET A 4 17.57 12.61 -9.50
C MET A 4 17.02 11.47 -8.64
N GLU A 5 15.76 11.60 -8.20
CA GLU A 5 15.07 10.54 -7.46
C GLU A 5 14.98 9.29 -8.33
N THR A 6 15.87 8.32 -8.06
CA THR A 6 15.81 7.01 -8.68
C THR A 6 14.96 6.09 -7.83
N MET A 7 13.95 5.48 -8.42
CA MET A 7 13.13 4.48 -7.78
C MET A 7 13.91 3.16 -7.64
N ALA A 8 14.18 2.75 -6.41
CA ALA A 8 14.75 1.45 -6.11
C ALA A 8 13.64 0.40 -6.02
N TRP A 9 13.80 -0.73 -6.71
CA TRP A 9 12.86 -1.84 -6.65
C TRP A 9 13.44 -2.95 -5.79
N PHE A 10 12.67 -3.44 -4.83
CA PHE A 10 13.06 -4.58 -4.00
C PHE A 10 12.05 -5.71 -4.09
N HIS A 11 12.53 -6.94 -3.91
CA HIS A 11 11.69 -8.13 -3.85
C HIS A 11 10.93 -8.16 -2.52
N ALA A 12 9.61 -8.14 -2.57
CA ALA A 12 8.76 -8.14 -1.38
C ALA A 12 8.38 -9.56 -0.94
N CYS A 13 7.78 -10.35 -1.83
CA CYS A 13 7.32 -11.72 -1.56
C CYS A 13 6.92 -12.46 -2.86
N SER A 14 6.47 -13.71 -2.74
CA SER A 14 5.74 -14.42 -3.80
C SER A 14 4.31 -13.89 -3.92
N VAL A 15 3.70 -13.96 -5.11
CA VAL A 15 2.27 -13.64 -5.29
C VAL A 15 1.36 -14.53 -4.44
N GLU A 16 1.81 -15.74 -4.11
CA GLU A 16 1.08 -16.73 -3.31
C GLU A 16 1.07 -16.40 -1.80
N ASP A 17 2.01 -15.56 -1.35
CA ASP A 17 2.10 -15.14 0.06
C ASP A 17 1.01 -14.12 0.42
N VAL A 18 0.33 -13.53 -0.58
CA VAL A 18 -0.65 -12.45 -0.37
C VAL A 18 -2.06 -12.98 -0.55
N PRO A 19 -2.93 -12.86 0.48
CA PRO A 19 -4.28 -13.37 0.41
C PRO A 19 -5.10 -12.65 -0.66
N SER A 20 -5.95 -13.42 -1.35
CA SER A 20 -6.91 -12.87 -2.30
C SER A 20 -7.85 -11.85 -1.63
N ASN A 21 -7.97 -10.66 -2.22
CA ASN A 21 -8.76 -9.53 -1.69
C ASN A 21 -8.35 -9.12 -0.27
N GLY A 22 -7.07 -9.18 0.05
CA GLY A 22 -6.52 -8.79 1.34
C GLY A 22 -5.14 -8.18 1.21
N GLY A 23 -4.46 -8.05 2.34
CA GLY A 23 -3.10 -7.52 2.38
C GLY A 23 -2.20 -8.19 3.40
N VAL A 24 -0.91 -7.91 3.26
CA VAL A 24 0.17 -8.34 4.15
C VAL A 24 1.07 -7.16 4.50
N CYS A 25 1.81 -7.29 5.60
CA CYS A 25 2.83 -6.31 5.98
C CYS A 25 4.19 -6.77 5.45
N VAL A 26 4.84 -5.91 4.69
CA VAL A 26 6.20 -6.08 4.16
C VAL A 26 7.12 -5.11 4.92
N LYS A 27 8.29 -5.58 5.37
CA LYS A 27 9.30 -4.73 6.00
C LYS A 27 10.37 -4.34 4.98
N TYR A 28 10.68 -3.06 4.89
CA TYR A 28 11.78 -2.54 4.07
C TYR A 28 12.64 -1.58 4.91
N GLY A 29 13.85 -1.99 5.27
CA GLY A 29 14.63 -1.26 6.28
C GLY A 29 13.84 -1.12 7.58
N GLU A 30 13.61 0.12 8.02
CA GLU A 30 12.77 0.43 9.19
C GLU A 30 11.30 0.77 8.82
N GLU A 31 10.97 0.85 7.53
CA GLU A 31 9.61 1.10 7.05
C GLU A 31 8.76 -0.18 7.03
N GLN A 32 7.46 -0.01 7.29
CA GLN A 32 6.45 -1.05 7.10
C GLN A 32 5.51 -0.63 5.97
N ILE A 33 5.43 -1.47 4.95
CA ILE A 33 4.60 -1.28 3.76
C ILE A 33 3.46 -2.28 3.81
N ALA A 34 2.24 -1.81 3.60
CA ALA A 34 1.08 -2.65 3.41
C ALA A 34 0.94 -2.96 1.92
N LEU A 35 1.01 -4.24 1.57
CA LEU A 35 0.85 -4.76 0.21
C LEU A 35 -0.52 -5.42 0.09
N TYR A 36 -1.24 -5.14 -0.99
CA TYR A 36 -2.61 -5.61 -1.22
C TYR A 36 -2.75 -6.31 -2.56
N HIS A 37 -3.49 -7.41 -2.57
CA HIS A 37 -3.88 -8.14 -3.78
C HIS A 37 -5.40 -8.04 -4.00
N PHE A 38 -5.81 -7.15 -4.89
CA PHE A 38 -7.22 -6.91 -5.19
C PHE A 38 -7.69 -7.78 -6.36
N THR A 39 -7.81 -9.09 -6.11
CA THR A 39 -8.13 -10.09 -7.16
C THR A 39 -9.42 -9.81 -7.93
N ARG A 40 -10.45 -9.25 -7.28
CA ARG A 40 -11.72 -8.87 -7.96
C ARG A 40 -11.53 -7.82 -9.07
N ARG A 41 -10.44 -7.06 -9.02
CA ARG A 41 -10.09 -6.06 -10.03
C ARG A 41 -8.81 -6.42 -10.81
N ASN A 42 -8.17 -7.55 -10.46
CA ASN A 42 -6.89 -7.99 -11.00
C ASN A 42 -5.78 -6.92 -10.86
N GLU A 43 -5.73 -6.26 -9.70
CA GLU A 43 -4.83 -5.14 -9.41
C GLU A 43 -4.04 -5.37 -8.11
N TRP A 44 -2.86 -4.77 -8.04
CA TRP A 44 -1.96 -4.78 -6.89
C TRP A 44 -1.70 -3.36 -6.42
N TYR A 45 -1.63 -3.18 -5.10
CA TYR A 45 -1.41 -1.86 -4.48
C TYR A 45 -0.46 -1.98 -3.31
N ALA A 46 0.30 -0.92 -3.04
CA ALA A 46 1.08 -0.82 -1.82
C ALA A 46 0.98 0.58 -1.22
N THR A 47 0.95 0.66 0.11
CA THR A 47 0.91 1.91 0.87
C THR A 47 1.77 1.80 2.11
N GLN A 48 1.99 2.90 2.83
CA GLN A 48 2.53 2.79 4.20
C GLN A 48 1.58 1.94 5.06
N ASN A 49 2.12 1.20 6.02
CA ASN A 49 1.31 0.39 6.93
C ASN A 49 0.74 1.22 8.09
N GLU A 50 1.36 2.37 8.42
CA GLU A 50 0.89 3.28 9.46
C GLU A 50 -0.40 3.99 9.03
N CYS A 51 -1.47 3.83 9.80
CA CYS A 51 -2.64 4.68 9.71
C CYS A 51 -2.38 6.03 10.42
N PRO A 52 -2.37 7.16 9.71
CA PRO A 52 -1.96 8.46 10.25
C PRO A 52 -2.92 8.99 11.32
N HIS A 53 -4.19 8.56 11.31
CA HIS A 53 -5.21 9.00 12.27
C HIS A 53 -4.84 8.73 13.74
N ARG A 54 -4.23 7.57 14.04
CA ARG A 54 -3.80 7.20 15.40
C ARG A 54 -2.39 6.59 15.43
N ARG A 55 -1.64 6.74 14.34
CA ARG A 55 -0.26 6.26 14.17
C ARG A 55 -0.10 4.77 14.49
N GLN A 56 -0.99 3.95 13.94
CA GLN A 56 -1.01 2.50 14.17
C GLN A 56 -0.59 1.74 12.92
N MET A 57 0.37 0.83 13.05
CA MET A 57 0.85 -0.07 11.99
C MET A 57 -0.16 -1.18 11.70
N ALA A 58 -1.21 -0.87 10.95
CA ALA A 58 -2.40 -1.72 10.85
C ALA A 58 -3.08 -1.75 9.47
N LEU A 59 -2.67 -0.93 8.51
CA LEU A 59 -3.38 -0.81 7.24
C LEU A 59 -3.29 -2.08 6.39
N SER A 60 -2.23 -2.87 6.52
CA SER A 60 -2.12 -4.21 5.89
C SER A 60 -3.25 -5.17 6.27
N ARG A 61 -3.86 -4.97 7.44
CA ARG A 61 -5.01 -5.76 7.94
C ARG A 61 -6.35 -5.09 7.66
N GLY A 62 -6.34 -3.98 6.93
CA GLY A 62 -7.54 -3.25 6.54
C GLY A 62 -8.37 -4.01 5.52
N MET A 63 -9.66 -3.71 5.50
CA MET A 63 -10.56 -4.25 4.48
C MET A 63 -10.40 -3.44 3.20
N ILE A 64 -10.03 -4.09 2.10
CA ILE A 64 -10.00 -3.44 0.80
C ILE A 64 -11.36 -3.52 0.10
N GLY A 65 -11.64 -2.55 -0.75
CA GLY A 65 -12.88 -2.46 -1.51
C GLY A 65 -12.87 -1.27 -2.44
N SER A 66 -14.06 -0.85 -2.89
CA SER A 66 -14.20 0.33 -3.75
C SER A 66 -15.19 1.32 -3.14
N GLN A 67 -15.00 2.61 -3.43
CA GLN A 67 -15.93 3.70 -3.11
C GLN A 67 -16.00 4.60 -4.34
N ASN A 68 -17.16 4.66 -5.00
CA ASN A 68 -17.32 5.36 -6.28
C ASN A 68 -16.23 4.96 -7.29
N ASP A 69 -16.02 3.65 -7.46
CA ASP A 69 -14.99 3.04 -8.31
C ASP A 69 -13.52 3.27 -7.90
N VAL A 70 -13.25 4.10 -6.90
CA VAL A 70 -11.91 4.28 -6.33
C VAL A 70 -11.56 3.10 -5.43
N PRO A 71 -10.48 2.33 -5.71
CA PRO A 71 -10.03 1.27 -4.84
C PRO A 71 -9.49 1.86 -3.54
N LYS A 72 -9.85 1.25 -2.42
CA LYS A 72 -9.57 1.79 -1.08
C LYS A 72 -9.21 0.72 -0.07
N VAL A 73 -8.58 1.13 1.01
CA VAL A 73 -8.43 0.35 2.24
C VAL A 73 -9.11 1.07 3.41
N ALA A 74 -9.89 0.33 4.20
CA ALA A 74 -10.46 0.81 5.46
C ALA A 74 -9.57 0.38 6.64
N CYS A 75 -9.11 1.35 7.44
CA CYS A 75 -8.39 1.09 8.68
C CYS A 75 -9.22 0.15 9.59
N PRO A 76 -8.65 -0.96 10.08
CA PRO A 76 -9.41 -1.97 10.81
C PRO A 76 -10.00 -1.43 12.12
N PHE A 77 -9.33 -0.47 12.75
CA PHE A 77 -9.71 0.09 14.05
C PHE A 77 -10.71 1.25 13.95
N HIS A 78 -10.47 2.21 13.05
CA HIS A 78 -11.19 3.49 13.06
C HIS A 78 -12.02 3.75 11.80
N LYS A 79 -12.02 2.81 10.86
CA LYS A 79 -12.81 2.86 9.62
C LYS A 79 -12.52 4.05 8.69
N LYS A 80 -11.49 4.85 8.98
CA LYS A 80 -10.90 5.79 8.02
C LYS A 80 -10.51 5.03 6.76
N THR A 81 -10.96 5.51 5.61
CA THR A 81 -10.73 4.90 4.31
C THR A 81 -9.76 5.74 3.50
N PHE A 82 -8.80 5.08 2.85
CA PHE A 82 -7.79 5.72 2.03
C PHE A 82 -7.80 5.15 0.63
N SER A 83 -7.63 6.01 -0.36
CA SER A 83 -7.41 5.62 -1.76
C SER A 83 -6.13 4.79 -1.87
N LEU A 84 -6.22 3.63 -2.51
CA LEU A 84 -5.05 2.79 -2.80
C LEU A 84 -4.24 3.31 -4.01
N VAL A 85 -4.78 4.29 -4.75
CA VAL A 85 -4.10 4.92 -5.91
C VAL A 85 -3.40 6.19 -5.50
N THR A 86 -4.13 7.11 -4.86
CA THR A 86 -3.66 8.47 -4.54
C THR A 86 -3.20 8.61 -3.10
N GLY A 87 -3.62 7.70 -2.21
CA GLY A 87 -3.34 7.80 -0.77
C GLY A 87 -4.23 8.77 -0.01
N GLU A 88 -5.11 9.51 -0.69
CA GLU A 88 -6.02 10.47 -0.07
C GLU A 88 -7.02 9.77 0.86
N CYS A 89 -7.34 10.41 2.00
CA CYS A 89 -8.46 9.99 2.83
C CYS A 89 -9.77 10.28 2.08
N LEU A 90 -10.67 9.31 2.08
CA LEU A 90 -11.97 9.38 1.39
C LEU A 90 -13.13 9.73 2.33
N ASN A 91 -12.83 10.01 3.61
CA ASN A 91 -13.84 10.41 4.59
C ASN A 91 -13.72 11.89 5.00
N ASP A 92 -12.54 12.48 4.84
CA ASP A 92 -12.19 13.86 5.16
C ASP A 92 -10.83 14.20 4.54
N ASP A 93 -10.42 15.46 4.63
CA ASP A 93 -9.17 15.97 4.05
C ASP A 93 -8.05 16.10 5.10
N GLU A 94 -8.17 15.47 6.27
CA GLU A 94 -7.23 15.71 7.39
C GLU A 94 -5.92 14.91 7.27
N CYS A 95 -5.91 13.82 6.51
CA CYS A 95 -4.73 12.98 6.38
C CYS A 95 -4.65 12.24 5.04
N SER A 96 -3.44 11.83 4.67
CA SER A 96 -3.17 10.98 3.51
C SER A 96 -2.10 9.95 3.88
N ILE A 97 -1.99 8.93 3.04
CA ILE A 97 -0.98 7.86 3.18
C ILE A 97 -0.09 7.84 1.95
N ARG A 98 1.19 7.53 2.12
CA ARG A 98 2.09 7.27 1.00
C ARG A 98 1.64 6.01 0.25
N THR A 99 1.64 6.07 -1.08
CA THR A 99 1.49 4.93 -1.97
C THR A 99 2.85 4.55 -2.57
N TYR A 100 3.01 3.27 -2.90
CA TYR A 100 4.21 2.74 -3.53
C TYR A 100 3.81 1.98 -4.79
N PRO A 101 4.56 2.12 -5.90
CA PRO A 101 4.28 1.34 -7.09
C PRO A 101 4.65 -0.12 -6.87
N VAL A 102 3.86 -1.00 -7.50
CA VAL A 102 4.00 -2.45 -7.40
C VAL A 102 4.20 -3.01 -8.80
N LYS A 103 5.09 -3.99 -8.93
CA LYS A 103 5.36 -4.71 -10.17
C LYS A 103 5.36 -6.22 -9.90
N ILE A 104 4.79 -7.00 -10.82
CA ILE A 104 4.76 -8.46 -10.75
C ILE A 104 5.62 -9.03 -11.88
N GLU A 105 6.63 -9.83 -11.54
CA GLU A 105 7.52 -10.47 -12.52
C GLU A 105 7.82 -11.91 -12.09
N GLY A 106 7.55 -12.87 -12.97
CA GLY A 106 7.90 -14.28 -12.73
C GLY A 106 7.25 -14.90 -11.48
N GLY A 107 6.05 -14.45 -11.08
CA GLY A 107 5.38 -14.92 -9.86
C GLY A 107 5.86 -14.22 -8.57
N HIS A 108 6.69 -13.18 -8.69
CA HIS A 108 7.17 -12.41 -7.56
C HIS A 108 6.61 -10.98 -7.56
N VAL A 109 6.41 -10.44 -6.35
CA VAL A 109 5.98 -9.07 -6.13
C VAL A 109 7.18 -8.20 -5.80
N PHE A 110 7.32 -7.08 -6.51
CA PHE A 110 8.32 -6.05 -6.27
C PHE A 110 7.64 -4.74 -5.90
N ILE A 111 8.22 -4.01 -4.96
CA ILE A 111 7.74 -2.70 -4.54
C ILE A 111 8.83 -1.67 -4.86
N GLY A 112 8.42 -0.57 -5.48
CA GLY A 112 9.28 0.57 -5.76
C GLY A 112 9.27 1.54 -4.58
N VAL A 113 10.45 1.95 -4.15
CA VAL A 113 10.65 2.94 -3.08
C VAL A 113 11.56 4.04 -3.59
N GLU A 114 11.37 5.26 -3.11
CA GLU A 114 12.30 6.35 -3.37
C GLU A 114 13.65 6.00 -2.71
N GLY A 115 14.69 5.85 -3.53
CA GLY A 115 16.05 5.67 -3.06
C GLY A 115 16.71 7.02 -2.86
N ILE A 116 17.21 7.29 -1.65
CA ILE A 116 18.24 8.33 -1.44
C ILE A 116 19.58 7.67 -1.82
N VAL A 117 20.24 8.19 -2.85
CA VAL A 117 21.62 7.78 -3.23
C VAL A 117 22.65 8.68 -2.56
#